data_AF-A0A8D0FK63-F1
#
_entry.id   AF-A0A8D0FK63-F1
#
_cell.length_a   1.000
_cell.length_b   1.000
_cell.length_c   1.000
_cell.angle_alpha   90.00
_cell.angle_beta   90.00
_cell.angle_gamma   90.00
#
_symmetry.space_group_name_H-M   'P 1'
#
loop_
_entity.id
_entity.type
_entity.pdbx_description
1 polymer ?
#
loop_
_entity_poly.entity_id
_entity_poly.type
_entity_poly.pdbx_seq_one_letter_code
_entity_poly.pdbx_strand_id
1 'polypeptide(L)'
;LNEAKAAVGRLGEQWVHFHAMRLRDSLFLWVGAAPALASLAVAMCSPRDSIPVAASLLGDPSDTASACLAQRLASKTKKQVFVSYNLQNTDSSFTLLIENRIKEEMMAFPEKF
;
A
#
# COMPACT_ATOMS: atom_id res chain seq x y z
N LEU A 1 -12.61 -13.58 10.34
CA LEU A 1 -13.16 -13.08 9.07
C LEU A 1 -12.13 -12.12 8.48
N ASN A 2 -11.77 -12.25 7.20
CA ASN A 2 -10.97 -11.24 6.52
C ASN A 2 -11.90 -10.07 6.17
N GLU A 3 -11.49 -8.85 6.47
CA GLU A 3 -12.30 -7.65 6.20
C GLU A 3 -11.71 -6.92 5.01
N ALA A 4 -12.49 -6.81 3.92
CA ALA A 4 -12.14 -6.03 2.75
C ALA A 4 -12.90 -4.71 2.75
N LYS A 5 -12.19 -3.60 2.56
CA LYS A 5 -12.72 -2.26 2.42
C LYS A 5 -12.27 -1.70 1.08
N ALA A 6 -13.23 -1.45 0.20
CA ALA A 6 -13.01 -0.65 -1.00
C ALA A 6 -13.41 0.80 -0.70
N ALA A 7 -12.59 1.75 -1.14
CA ALA A 7 -12.88 3.17 -1.11
C ALA A 7 -12.49 3.77 -2.46
N VAL A 8 -13.28 4.72 -2.95
CA VAL A 8 -12.91 5.51 -4.12
C VAL A 8 -12.71 6.94 -3.68
N GLY A 9 -11.60 7.55 -4.05
CA GLY A 9 -11.24 8.91 -3.69
C GLY A 9 -10.76 9.67 -4.92
N ARG A 10 -11.11 10.95 -4.99
CA ARG A 10 -10.55 11.86 -6.00
C ARG A 10 -9.29 12.50 -5.43
N LEU A 11 -8.14 12.18 -5.99
CA LEU A 11 -6.88 12.86 -5.66
C LEU A 11 -6.47 13.72 -6.84
N GLY A 12 -6.39 15.04 -6.62
CA GLY A 12 -6.25 16.00 -7.71
C GLY A 12 -7.41 15.91 -8.70
N GLU A 13 -7.10 15.67 -9.97
CA GLU A 13 -8.08 15.54 -11.07
C GLU A 13 -8.41 14.07 -11.43
N GLN A 14 -7.78 13.09 -10.77
CA GLN A 14 -7.92 11.67 -11.12
C GLN A 14 -8.69 10.89 -10.05
N TRP A 15 -9.50 9.94 -10.50
CA TRP A 15 -10.16 8.97 -9.63
C TRP A 15 -9.18 7.85 -9.27
N VAL A 16 -9.05 7.60 -7.97
CA VAL A 16 -8.21 6.55 -7.42
C VAL A 16 -9.08 5.62 -6.61
N HIS A 17 -8.96 4.34 -6.92
CA HIS A 17 -9.60 3.26 -6.19
C HIS A 17 -8.60 2.68 -5.21
N PHE A 18 -9.03 2.57 -3.96
CA PHE A 18 -8.30 2.00 -2.85
C PHE A 18 -9.01 0.73 -2.40
N HIS A 19 -8.27 -0.36 -2.31
CA HIS A 19 -8.76 -1.62 -1.76
C HIS A 19 -7.83 -2.04 -0.65
N ALA A 20 -8.31 -2.00 0.58
CA ALA A 20 -7.61 -2.53 1.74
C ALA A 20 -8.26 -3.86 2.14
N MET A 21 -7.47 -4.89 2.37
CA MET A 21 -7.93 -6.16 2.90
C MET A 21 -7.06 -6.54 4.09
N ARG A 22 -7.70 -6.69 5.24
CA ARG A 22 -7.05 -7.19 6.44
C ARG A 22 -7.04 -8.72 6.43
N LEU A 23 -5.86 -9.29 6.57
CA LEU A 23 -5.62 -10.71 6.78
C LEU A 23 -5.23 -10.92 8.26
N ARG A 24 -5.10 -12.18 8.71
CA ARG A 24 -4.82 -12.50 10.13
C ARG A 24 -3.58 -11.80 10.68
N ASP A 25 -2.46 -11.88 9.95
CA ASP A 25 -1.15 -11.32 10.35
C ASP A 25 -0.54 -10.44 9.25
N SER A 26 -1.36 -10.06 8.27
CA SER A 26 -0.91 -9.28 7.13
C SER A 26 -1.98 -8.33 6.63
N LEU A 27 -1.55 -7.37 5.83
CA LEU A 27 -2.39 -6.34 5.24
C LEU A 27 -2.15 -6.34 3.74
N PHE A 28 -3.22 -6.31 2.96
CA PHE A 28 -3.15 -6.11 1.53
C PHE A 28 -3.76 -4.76 1.18
N LEU A 29 -3.02 -3.93 0.46
CA LEU A 29 -3.44 -2.63 -0.04
C LEU A 29 -3.25 -2.61 -1.55
N TRP A 30 -4.28 -2.22 -2.26
CA TRP A 30 -4.24 -2.02 -3.70
C TRP A 30 -4.73 -0.62 -4.00
N VAL A 31 -4.00 0.07 -4.86
CA VAL A 31 -4.27 1.45 -5.26
C VAL A 31 -4.15 1.53 -6.77
N GLY A 32 -5.20 1.95 -7.46
CA GLY A 32 -5.19 2.04 -8.92
C GLY A 32 -6.36 2.84 -9.47
N ALA A 33 -6.26 3.28 -10.72
CA ALA A 33 -7.36 3.98 -11.40
C ALA A 33 -8.33 3.02 -12.12
N ALA A 34 -7.88 1.81 -12.45
CA ALA A 34 -8.64 0.77 -13.12
C ALA A 34 -8.29 -0.59 -12.49
N PRO A 35 -9.15 -1.62 -12.58
CA PRO A 35 -8.92 -2.94 -11.99
C PRO A 35 -7.83 -3.71 -12.76
N ALA A 36 -6.59 -3.26 -12.61
CA ALA A 36 -5.40 -3.89 -13.16
C ALA A 36 -4.42 -4.15 -12.01
N LEU A 37 -3.72 -5.28 -12.09
CA LEU A 37 -2.57 -5.61 -11.24
C LEU A 37 -1.35 -5.53 -12.15
N ALA A 38 -0.63 -4.41 -12.07
CA ALA A 38 0.55 -4.15 -12.90
C ALA A 38 1.81 -3.97 -12.07
N SER A 39 1.69 -3.51 -10.82
CA SER A 39 2.77 -3.60 -9.84
C SER A 39 2.25 -4.17 -8.52
N LEU A 40 3.03 -5.04 -7.88
CA LEU A 40 2.74 -5.58 -6.56
C LEU A 40 4.07 -5.76 -5.83
N ALA A 41 4.17 -5.19 -4.63
CA ALA A 41 5.29 -5.39 -3.74
C ALA A 41 4.81 -5.91 -2.38
N VAL A 42 5.71 -6.55 -1.67
CA VAL A 42 5.52 -6.99 -0.29
C VAL A 42 6.61 -6.41 0.57
N ALA A 43 6.27 -6.01 1.79
CA ALA A 43 7.24 -5.68 2.81
C ALA A 43 6.94 -6.40 4.12
N MET A 44 7.98 -6.81 4.82
CA MET A 44 7.88 -7.49 6.10
C MET A 44 8.97 -7.02 7.06
N CYS A 45 8.61 -6.82 8.33
CA CYS A 45 9.59 -6.61 9.38
C CYS A 45 10.27 -7.93 9.72
N SER A 46 11.59 -7.93 9.76
CA SER A 46 12.36 -9.06 10.30
C SER A 46 12.56 -8.81 11.81
N PRO A 47 12.53 -9.84 12.66
CA PRO A 47 12.86 -9.68 14.09
C PRO A 47 14.31 -9.24 14.33
N ARG A 48 15.18 -9.36 13.32
CA ARG A 48 16.62 -9.05 13.41
C ARG A 48 16.94 -7.63 12.92
N ASP A 49 16.11 -7.06 12.06
CA ASP A 49 16.35 -5.78 11.41
C ASP A 49 15.26 -4.76 11.76
N SER A 50 15.69 -3.56 12.12
CA SER A 50 14.79 -2.43 12.37
C SER A 50 14.15 -1.87 11.09
N ILE A 51 14.70 -2.22 9.92
CA ILE A 51 14.22 -1.80 8.59
C ILE A 51 13.47 -2.97 7.95
N PRO A 52 12.19 -2.80 7.56
CA PRO A 52 11.44 -3.85 6.88
C PRO A 52 12.07 -4.18 5.52
N VAL A 53 12.12 -5.45 5.16
CA VAL A 53 12.57 -5.89 3.84
C VAL A 53 11.40 -5.74 2.89
N ALA A 54 11.60 -5.04 1.76
CA ALA A 54 10.62 -4.91 0.69
C ALA A 54 11.10 -5.64 -0.56
N ALA A 55 10.19 -6.30 -1.26
CA ALA A 55 10.44 -7.02 -2.51
C ALA A 55 9.29 -6.78 -3.49
N SER A 56 9.61 -6.50 -4.74
CA SER A 56 8.63 -6.45 -5.82
C SER A 56 8.30 -7.88 -6.27
N LEU A 57 7.01 -8.23 -6.24
CA LEU A 57 6.48 -9.54 -6.66
C LEU A 57 5.98 -9.51 -8.11
N LEU A 58 5.51 -8.35 -8.56
CA LEU A 58 4.92 -8.16 -9.89
C LEU A 58 5.21 -6.73 -10.37
N GLY A 59 5.43 -6.58 -11.67
CA GLY A 59 5.66 -5.29 -12.30
C GLY A 59 7.12 -5.07 -12.65
N ASP A 60 7.42 -3.85 -13.07
CA ASP A 60 8.79 -3.45 -13.43
C ASP A 60 9.64 -3.34 -12.15
N PRO A 61 10.76 -4.07 -12.03
CA PRO A 61 11.64 -3.98 -10.86
C PRO A 61 12.28 -2.60 -10.69
N SER A 62 12.27 -1.75 -11.73
CA SER A 62 12.72 -0.36 -11.64
C SER A 62 11.68 0.55 -10.96
N ASP A 63 10.41 0.14 -10.91
CA ASP A 63 9.37 0.85 -10.17
C ASP A 63 9.43 0.48 -8.68
N THR A 64 10.04 1.37 -7.91
CA THR A 64 10.21 1.21 -6.46
C THR A 64 9.08 1.85 -5.65
N ALA A 65 8.06 2.46 -6.28
CA ALA A 65 7.00 3.16 -5.56
C ALA A 65 6.18 2.22 -4.68
N SER A 66 5.77 1.07 -5.22
CA SER A 66 5.02 0.03 -4.51
C SER A 66 5.84 -0.55 -3.33
N ALA A 67 7.12 -0.84 -3.57
CA ALA A 67 8.02 -1.40 -2.56
C ALA A 67 8.33 -0.39 -1.43
N CYS A 68 8.61 0.87 -1.77
CA CYS A 68 8.83 1.94 -0.79
C CYS A 68 7.60 2.15 0.09
N LEU A 69 6.41 2.17 -0.53
CA LEU A 69 5.14 2.34 0.18
C LEU A 69 4.89 1.15 1.13
N ALA A 70 5.07 -0.08 0.64
CA ALA A 70 4.96 -1.28 1.46
C ALA A 70 5.92 -1.23 2.66
N GLN A 71 7.18 -0.85 2.43
CA GLN A 71 8.20 -0.78 3.48
C GLN A 71 7.80 0.18 4.60
N ARG A 72 7.34 1.38 4.25
CA ARG A 72 6.92 2.39 5.23
C ARG A 72 5.73 1.92 6.05
N LEU A 73 4.75 1.30 5.40
CA LEU A 73 3.55 0.76 6.06
C LEU A 73 3.90 -0.44 6.96
N ALA A 74 4.77 -1.34 6.51
CA ALA A 74 5.26 -2.45 7.31
C ALA A 74 6.01 -1.95 8.55
N SER A 75 6.85 -0.91 8.41
CA SER A 75 7.55 -0.31 9.56
C SER A 75 6.59 0.24 10.61
N LYS A 76 5.47 0.83 10.16
CA LYS A 76 4.45 1.45 11.01
C LYS A 76 3.52 0.43 11.67
N THR A 77 3.12 -0.61 10.94
CA THR A 77 2.21 -1.68 11.44
C THR A 77 2.94 -2.79 12.18
N LYS A 78 4.24 -2.97 11.94
CA LYS A 78 5.04 -4.13 12.35
C LYS A 78 4.49 -5.47 11.82
N LYS A 79 3.72 -5.44 10.74
CA LYS A 79 3.13 -6.61 10.07
C LYS A 79 3.63 -6.72 8.63
N GLN A 80 3.35 -7.85 7.99
CA GLN A 80 3.57 -8.01 6.57
C GLN A 80 2.53 -7.20 5.78
N VAL A 81 2.99 -6.34 4.89
CA VAL A 81 2.12 -5.48 4.06
C VAL A 81 2.40 -5.75 2.59
N PHE A 82 1.34 -6.07 1.85
CA PHE A 82 1.32 -6.18 0.41
C PHE A 82 0.74 -4.89 -0.16
N VAL A 83 1.44 -4.27 -1.11
CA VAL A 83 1.01 -3.03 -1.77
C VAL A 83 1.06 -3.21 -3.27
N SER A 84 -0.07 -2.99 -3.93
CA SER A 84 -0.15 -2.87 -5.38
C SER A 84 -0.40 -1.42 -5.76
N TYR A 85 0.48 -0.84 -6.57
CA TYR A 85 0.42 0.55 -6.98
C TYR A 85 0.32 0.67 -8.49
N ASN A 86 -0.89 0.94 -8.96
CA ASN A 86 -1.30 0.80 -10.35
C ASN A 86 -1.66 2.14 -10.99
N LEU A 87 -0.96 3.20 -10.59
CA LEU A 87 -1.19 4.56 -11.06
C LEU A 87 -0.05 4.97 -11.99
N GLN A 88 -0.41 5.45 -13.18
CA GLN A 88 0.56 5.99 -14.15
C GLN A 88 1.18 7.31 -13.66
N ASN A 89 0.52 7.98 -12.72
CA ASN A 89 1.07 9.16 -12.09
C ASN A 89 2.01 8.75 -10.94
N THR A 90 3.30 8.81 -11.22
CA THR A 90 4.41 8.57 -10.28
C THR A 90 4.95 9.87 -9.67
N ASP A 91 4.25 11.00 -9.81
CA ASP A 91 4.68 12.27 -9.22
C ASP A 91 4.83 12.09 -7.71
N SER A 92 5.98 12.49 -7.17
CA SER A 92 6.33 12.34 -5.76
C SER A 92 5.25 12.92 -4.82
N SER A 93 4.62 14.02 -5.23
CA SER A 93 3.52 14.67 -4.52
C SER A 93 2.26 13.79 -4.47
N PHE A 94 1.95 13.07 -5.55
CA PHE A 94 0.77 12.20 -5.61
C PHE A 94 0.95 10.96 -4.73
N THR A 95 2.13 10.34 -4.79
CA THR A 95 2.52 9.24 -3.90
C THR A 95 2.42 9.66 -2.43
N LEU A 96 2.83 10.89 -2.09
CA LEU A 96 2.72 11.42 -0.73
C LEU A 96 1.26 11.60 -0.28
N LEU A 97 0.37 12.07 -1.15
CA LEU A 97 -1.05 12.21 -0.84
C LEU A 97 -1.69 10.84 -0.55
N ILE A 98 -1.34 9.83 -1.34
CA ILE A 98 -1.78 8.45 -1.13
C ILE A 98 -1.26 7.91 0.20
N GLU A 99 0.04 8.10 0.49
CA GLU A 99 0.62 7.75 1.78
C GLU A 99 -0.12 8.40 2.95
N ASN A 100 -0.37 9.71 2.87
CA ASN A 100 -1.04 10.45 3.93
C ASN A 100 -2.47 9.95 4.11
N ARG A 101 -3.19 9.69 3.03
CA ARG A 101 -4.55 9.15 3.10
C ARG A 101 -4.58 7.77 3.75
N ILE A 102 -3.65 6.88 3.39
CA ILE A 102 -3.54 5.56 4.03
C ILE A 102 -3.20 5.72 5.50
N LYS A 103 -2.25 6.61 5.85
CA LYS A 103 -1.89 6.88 7.24
C LYS A 103 -3.07 7.43 8.05
N GLU A 104 -3.88 8.31 7.48
CA GLU A 104 -5.10 8.83 8.11
C GLU A 104 -6.12 7.71 8.34
N GLU A 105 -6.39 6.88 7.34
CA GLU A 105 -7.32 5.75 7.49
C GLU A 105 -6.82 4.73 8.52
N MET A 106 -5.51 4.49 8.60
CA MET A 106 -4.89 3.66 9.65
C MET A 106 -5.05 4.26 11.05
N MET A 107 -4.99 5.59 11.17
CA MET A 107 -5.19 6.28 12.45
C MET A 107 -6.67 6.34 12.83
N ALA A 108 -7.56 6.46 11.84
CA ALA A 108 -9.01 6.51 12.06
C ALA A 108 -9.61 5.13 12.39
N PHE A 109 -9.05 4.06 11.82
CA PHE A 109 -9.55 2.69 11.99
C PHE A 109 -8.41 1.70 12.28
N PRO A 110 -7.67 1.86 13.38
CA PRO A 110 -6.53 1.00 13.70
C PRO A 110 -6.92 -0.49 13.81
N GLU A 111 -8.16 -0.81 14.19
CA GLU A 111 -8.64 -2.20 14.25
C GLU A 111 -8.72 -2.89 12.88
N LYS A 112 -8.74 -2.12 11.80
CA LYS A 112 -8.80 -2.62 10.41
C LYS A 112 -7.42 -2.82 9.78
N PHE A 113 -6.35 -2.52 10.48
CA PHE A 113 -4.97 -2.62 9.98
C PHE A 113 -4.08 -3.52 10.86
#